data_AF-A0A7W2B4M6-F1
#
_entry.id   AF-A0A7W2B4M6-F1
#
_cell.length_a   1.000
_cell.length_b   1.000
_cell.length_c   1.000
_cell.angle_alpha   90.00
_cell.angle_beta   90.00
_cell.angle_gamma   90.00
#
_symmetry.space_group_name_H-M   'P 1'
#
loop_
_entity.id
_entity.type
_entity.pdbx_description
1 polymer ?
#
loop_
_entity_poly.entity_id
_entity_poly.type
_entity_poly.pdbx_seq_one_letter_code
_entity_poly.pdbx_strand_id
1 'polypeptide(L)'
;KEVVYKADGLYGESISEIIKWINKAVDVAENKPQGDALKILAEYYRTGDLKTWDDYCVAWTKATEGNIDYINGFIEVYNDPLGLRGSYENIVQINDFDMSRKMSVLSENAQWFEDNTTLMEEHKKSKVVGVSYKTVNVAGEAGDASPSTPIGVNLPNANWIRASVGSKSVSLGNIKNAYNNAGSSGRLKEFVNDEEEYELELQYGALADNMHTALHEVIGHASGQLMPGVGTPSETLKTYRSTMEEGRADLLALYYVYNSKIQELGLVDDWKAVGKASYDGYIRNGMMTQLIRLNLGDDVEQAHMRNRKWVSEWVYKNGLKDNVIEKISRDGKTYFNINDYDKLRVLFGKLLRETQRIKSEGDYDAAEKLVEGFGVKVDQDLHAEILKRNKKFKGAAYSGFVNPELIPVYNEEKELIDIEVKYVNSFEYQMLQYSDRFGFLD
;
A
#
# COMPACT_ATOMS: atom_id res chain seq x y z
N LYS A 1 -7.96 36.94 18.52
CA LYS A 1 -9.20 36.54 17.82
C LYS A 1 -8.77 35.72 16.62
N GLU A 2 -9.34 34.55 16.41
CA GLU A 2 -8.97 33.67 15.30
C GLU A 2 -9.46 34.25 13.96
N VAL A 3 -8.66 34.07 12.91
CA VAL A 3 -9.04 34.37 11.53
C VAL A 3 -9.46 33.06 10.89
N VAL A 4 -10.76 32.83 10.81
CA VAL A 4 -11.32 31.55 10.36
C VAL A 4 -11.26 31.45 8.84
N TYR A 5 -10.92 30.26 8.33
CA TYR A 5 -10.90 29.95 6.91
C TYR A 5 -12.31 29.53 6.49
N LYS A 6 -12.98 30.41 5.73
CA LYS A 6 -14.38 30.23 5.30
C LYS A 6 -14.70 31.13 4.13
N ALA A 7 -15.86 30.95 3.50
CA ALA A 7 -16.26 31.65 2.27
C ALA A 7 -16.21 33.20 2.37
N ASP A 8 -16.57 33.78 3.52
CA ASP A 8 -16.51 35.23 3.79
C ASP A 8 -15.31 35.62 4.69
N GLY A 9 -14.32 34.73 4.82
CA GLY A 9 -13.14 34.89 5.68
C GLY A 9 -11.82 34.79 4.90
N LEU A 10 -10.75 34.35 5.57
CA LEU A 10 -9.47 34.14 4.91
C LEU A 10 -9.59 32.97 3.91
N TYR A 11 -8.99 33.15 2.73
CA TYR A 11 -9.10 32.23 1.58
C TYR A 11 -10.50 32.10 0.96
N GLY A 12 -11.40 33.06 1.25
CA GLY A 12 -12.80 33.02 0.83
C GLY A 12 -13.03 32.83 -0.67
N GLU A 13 -12.17 33.38 -1.53
CA GLU A 13 -12.26 33.23 -2.99
C GLU A 13 -12.07 31.76 -3.42
N SER A 14 -10.98 31.12 -3.02
CA SER A 14 -10.77 29.69 -3.25
C SER A 14 -11.83 28.81 -2.59
N ILE A 15 -12.24 29.13 -1.36
CA ILE A 15 -13.26 28.35 -0.64
C ILE A 15 -14.62 28.45 -1.34
N SER A 16 -14.96 29.59 -1.94
CA SER A 16 -16.19 29.74 -2.72
C SER A 16 -16.19 28.88 -3.99
N GLU A 17 -15.05 28.77 -4.67
CA GLU A 17 -14.90 27.84 -5.80
C GLU A 17 -14.98 26.36 -5.36
N ILE A 18 -14.40 26.01 -4.20
CA ILE A 18 -14.57 24.67 -3.61
C ILE A 18 -16.06 24.37 -3.37
N ILE A 19 -16.79 25.27 -2.70
CA ILE A 19 -18.23 25.11 -2.44
C ILE A 19 -19.02 24.94 -3.74
N LYS A 20 -18.69 25.72 -4.78
CA LYS A 20 -19.34 25.62 -6.11
C LYS A 20 -19.19 24.22 -6.71
N TRP A 21 -18.00 23.63 -6.66
CA TRP A 21 -17.77 22.27 -7.16
C TRP A 21 -18.38 21.19 -6.27
N ILE A 22 -18.36 21.36 -4.95
CA ILE A 22 -19.05 20.46 -4.02
C ILE A 22 -20.56 20.44 -4.30
N ASN A 23 -21.19 21.59 -4.52
CA ASN A 23 -22.62 21.64 -4.84
C ASN A 23 -22.94 20.92 -6.17
N LYS A 24 -22.08 21.03 -7.18
CA LYS A 24 -22.22 20.24 -8.42
C LYS A 24 -22.08 18.74 -8.15
N ALA A 25 -21.17 18.34 -7.27
CA ALA A 25 -21.00 16.94 -6.89
C ALA A 25 -22.21 16.38 -6.12
N VAL A 26 -22.89 17.21 -5.31
CA VAL A 26 -24.14 16.82 -4.62
C VAL A 26 -25.23 16.38 -5.61
N ASP A 27 -25.35 17.07 -6.75
CA ASP A 27 -26.37 16.78 -7.76
C ASP A 27 -26.16 15.42 -8.47
N VAL A 28 -24.94 14.89 -8.41
CA VAL A 28 -24.54 13.62 -9.04
C VAL A 28 -24.00 12.61 -8.02
N ALA A 29 -24.32 12.77 -6.73
CA ALA A 29 -23.91 11.84 -5.69
C ALA A 29 -24.49 10.44 -5.96
N GLU A 30 -23.68 9.41 -5.78
CA GLU A 30 -24.04 8.01 -6.03
C GLU A 30 -25.15 7.51 -5.09
N ASN A 31 -25.24 8.12 -3.91
CA ASN A 31 -26.23 7.77 -2.90
C ASN A 31 -26.51 8.93 -1.95
N LYS A 32 -27.63 8.82 -1.23
CA LYS A 32 -28.08 9.85 -0.27
C LYS A 32 -27.05 10.12 0.85
N PRO A 33 -26.44 9.11 1.51
CA PRO A 33 -25.40 9.37 2.51
C PRO A 33 -24.22 10.20 1.99
N GLN A 34 -23.71 9.90 0.80
CA GLN A 34 -22.62 10.67 0.17
C GLN A 34 -23.05 12.11 -0.12
N GLY A 35 -24.25 12.30 -0.70
CA GLY A 35 -24.80 13.64 -0.98
C GLY A 35 -25.08 14.46 0.28
N ASP A 36 -25.54 13.82 1.36
CA ASP A 36 -25.75 14.49 2.65
C ASP A 36 -24.42 14.93 3.27
N ALA A 37 -23.38 14.09 3.23
CA ALA A 37 -22.05 14.45 3.71
C ALA A 37 -21.47 15.65 2.92
N LEU A 38 -21.57 15.65 1.58
CA LEU A 38 -21.13 16.77 0.73
C LEU A 38 -21.83 18.09 1.09
N LYS A 39 -23.14 18.06 1.40
CA LYS A 39 -23.88 19.25 1.83
C LYS A 39 -23.37 19.81 3.16
N ILE A 40 -23.06 18.94 4.13
CA ILE A 40 -22.50 19.35 5.42
C ILE A 40 -21.09 19.93 5.22
N LEU A 41 -20.29 19.33 4.33
CA LEU A 41 -18.96 19.86 3.98
C LEU A 41 -19.05 21.26 3.36
N ALA A 42 -19.98 21.49 2.43
CA ALA A 42 -20.21 22.82 1.87
C ALA A 42 -20.62 23.83 2.95
N GLU A 43 -21.41 23.42 3.94
CA GLU A 43 -21.81 24.29 5.06
C GLU A 43 -20.65 24.57 6.03
N TYR A 44 -19.78 23.60 6.28
CA TYR A 44 -18.53 23.82 7.01
C TYR A 44 -17.69 24.90 6.31
N TYR A 45 -17.48 24.80 5.00
CA TYR A 45 -16.72 25.82 4.26
C TYR A 45 -17.39 27.20 4.25
N ARG A 46 -18.72 27.24 4.28
CA ARG A 46 -19.47 28.51 4.36
C ARG A 46 -19.32 29.17 5.73
N THR A 47 -19.34 28.40 6.82
CA THR A 47 -19.43 28.91 8.19
C THR A 47 -18.10 28.94 8.94
N GLY A 48 -17.20 28.02 8.63
CA GLY A 48 -15.97 27.72 9.37
C GLY A 48 -16.21 27.07 10.74
N ASP A 49 -17.41 26.54 11.01
CA ASP A 49 -17.77 25.96 12.30
C ASP A 49 -17.19 24.55 12.50
N LEU A 50 -16.33 24.38 13.50
CA LEU A 50 -15.70 23.09 13.82
C LEU A 50 -16.70 22.04 14.31
N LYS A 51 -17.86 22.42 14.86
CA LYS A 51 -18.91 21.45 15.15
C LYS A 51 -19.50 20.88 13.85
N THR A 52 -19.70 21.73 12.85
CA THR A 52 -20.14 21.31 11.51
C THR A 52 -19.11 20.40 10.84
N TRP A 53 -17.81 20.64 11.06
CA TRP A 53 -16.74 19.72 10.64
C TRP A 53 -16.87 18.34 11.28
N ASP A 54 -17.09 18.27 12.59
CA ASP A 54 -17.33 17.00 13.30
C ASP A 54 -18.59 16.28 12.78
N ASP A 55 -19.68 17.02 12.55
CA ASP A 55 -20.92 16.49 11.97
C ASP A 55 -20.66 15.93 10.55
N TYR A 56 -19.85 16.62 9.72
CA TYR A 56 -19.39 16.13 8.43
C TYR A 56 -18.57 14.84 8.57
N CYS A 57 -17.58 14.80 9.45
CA CYS A 57 -16.76 13.62 9.67
C CYS A 57 -17.62 12.41 10.06
N VAL A 58 -18.60 12.58 10.96
CA VAL A 58 -19.55 11.52 11.33
C VAL A 58 -20.37 11.04 10.12
N ALA A 59 -20.88 11.97 9.30
CA ALA A 59 -21.65 11.63 8.10
C ALA A 59 -20.80 10.91 7.04
N TRP A 60 -19.61 11.43 6.75
CA TRP A 60 -18.66 10.87 5.80
C TRP A 60 -18.21 9.46 6.22
N THR A 61 -17.87 9.25 7.49
CA THR A 61 -17.47 7.92 8.00
C THR A 61 -18.56 6.86 7.78
N LYS A 62 -19.84 7.24 7.88
CA LYS A 62 -20.98 6.34 7.66
C LYS A 62 -21.30 6.11 6.18
N ALA A 63 -20.91 7.02 5.29
CA ALA A 63 -21.14 6.89 3.85
C ALA A 63 -20.10 5.94 3.23
N THR A 64 -20.34 4.63 3.33
CA THR A 64 -19.41 3.58 2.84
C THR A 64 -19.84 2.94 1.52
N GLU A 65 -21.06 3.21 1.07
CA GLU A 65 -21.58 2.72 -0.22
C GLU A 65 -21.13 3.65 -1.37
N GLY A 66 -21.07 3.10 -2.58
CA GLY A 66 -20.62 3.82 -3.78
C GLY A 66 -19.20 3.44 -4.22
N ASN A 67 -18.84 3.93 -5.40
CA ASN A 67 -17.54 3.70 -6.02
C ASN A 67 -16.60 4.90 -5.91
N ILE A 68 -17.11 6.07 -5.55
CA ILE A 68 -16.35 7.30 -5.42
C ILE A 68 -16.32 7.70 -3.95
N ASP A 69 -15.13 7.98 -3.44
CA ASP A 69 -14.93 8.61 -2.13
C ASP A 69 -13.98 9.79 -2.30
N TYR A 70 -13.88 10.62 -1.27
CA TYR A 70 -13.05 11.81 -1.32
C TYR A 70 -12.55 12.19 0.07
N ILE A 71 -11.40 12.85 0.08
CA ILE A 71 -10.92 13.67 1.19
C ILE A 71 -10.88 15.10 0.66
N ASN A 72 -11.44 16.06 1.41
CA ASN A 72 -11.44 17.47 1.04
C ASN A 72 -11.63 18.29 2.32
N GLY A 73 -10.58 18.96 2.78
CA GLY A 73 -10.63 19.67 4.06
C GLY A 73 -9.27 20.13 4.56
N PHE A 74 -9.26 20.70 5.77
CA PHE A 74 -8.05 20.98 6.53
C PHE A 74 -7.79 19.81 7.48
N ILE A 75 -6.94 18.86 7.08
CA ILE A 75 -6.94 17.51 7.67
C ILE A 75 -5.77 17.29 8.63
N GLU A 76 -4.55 17.34 8.10
CA GLU A 76 -3.37 16.88 8.81
C GLU A 76 -2.62 18.03 9.47
N VAL A 77 -2.25 17.85 10.74
CA VAL A 77 -1.66 18.91 11.56
C VAL A 77 -0.12 18.88 11.60
N TYR A 78 0.51 18.02 10.79
CA TYR A 78 1.96 17.76 10.84
C TYR A 78 2.80 19.01 10.56
N ASN A 79 2.28 19.92 9.73
CA ASN A 79 2.98 21.14 9.32
C ASN A 79 2.81 22.30 10.32
N ASP A 80 1.91 22.18 11.30
CA ASP A 80 1.81 23.14 12.40
C ASP A 80 2.77 22.72 13.53
N PRO A 81 3.74 23.56 13.94
CA PRO A 81 4.63 23.26 15.06
C PRO A 81 3.92 22.96 16.38
N LEU A 82 2.69 23.44 16.56
CA LEU A 82 1.85 23.15 17.72
C LEU A 82 0.90 21.95 17.50
N GLY A 83 0.77 21.47 16.26
CA GLY A 83 -0.11 20.36 15.90
C GLY A 83 -1.61 20.67 16.04
N LEU A 84 -2.03 21.92 15.81
CA LEU A 84 -3.42 22.35 16.02
C LEU A 84 -4.15 22.71 14.72
N ARG A 85 -3.43 23.15 13.68
CA ARG A 85 -4.01 23.62 12.41
C ARG A 85 -3.75 22.60 11.30
N GLY A 86 -4.83 22.15 10.67
CA GLY A 86 -4.75 21.25 9.52
C GLY A 86 -4.29 21.96 8.25
N SER A 87 -3.43 21.33 7.45
CA SER A 87 -3.17 21.71 6.07
C SER A 87 -4.35 21.34 5.18
N TYR A 88 -4.61 22.15 4.13
CA TYR A 88 -5.62 21.80 3.14
C TYR A 88 -5.13 20.62 2.30
N GLU A 89 -5.95 19.59 2.15
CA GLU A 89 -5.70 18.49 1.22
C GLU A 89 -6.99 18.07 0.51
N ASN A 90 -6.82 17.57 -0.72
CA ASN A 90 -7.87 16.92 -1.47
C ASN A 90 -7.35 15.67 -2.16
N ILE A 91 -8.10 14.57 -2.05
CA ILE A 91 -7.83 13.30 -2.74
C ILE A 91 -9.17 12.77 -3.25
N VAL A 92 -9.36 12.68 -4.56
CA VAL A 92 -10.53 12.03 -5.17
C VAL A 92 -10.19 10.57 -5.45
N GLN A 93 -11.02 9.67 -4.94
CA GLN A 93 -10.73 8.23 -4.89
C GLN A 93 -11.83 7.45 -5.60
N ILE A 94 -11.43 6.48 -6.41
CA ILE A 94 -12.33 5.55 -7.10
C ILE A 94 -11.98 4.15 -6.61
N ASN A 95 -12.97 3.32 -6.30
CA ASN A 95 -12.73 1.93 -5.95
C ASN A 95 -11.87 1.25 -7.03
N ASP A 96 -10.85 0.51 -6.62
CA ASP A 96 -10.12 -0.34 -7.55
C ASP A 96 -10.97 -1.59 -7.81
N PHE A 97 -11.70 -1.60 -8.92
CA PHE A 97 -12.63 -2.67 -9.26
C PHE A 97 -11.95 -4.02 -9.47
N ASP A 98 -10.75 -4.05 -10.06
CA ASP A 98 -10.03 -5.29 -10.29
C ASP A 98 -9.46 -5.85 -8.97
N MET A 99 -8.86 -4.99 -8.14
CA MET A 99 -8.42 -5.39 -6.81
C MET A 99 -9.59 -5.82 -5.94
N SER A 100 -10.71 -5.09 -5.96
CA SER A 100 -11.92 -5.43 -5.20
C SER A 100 -12.47 -6.79 -5.61
N ARG A 101 -12.51 -7.08 -6.92
CA ARG A 101 -12.91 -8.40 -7.44
C ARG A 101 -11.97 -9.50 -6.92
N LYS A 102 -10.66 -9.30 -7.03
CA LYS A 102 -9.65 -10.26 -6.54
C LYS A 102 -9.81 -10.52 -5.04
N MET A 103 -9.94 -9.46 -4.25
CA MET A 103 -10.13 -9.54 -2.81
C MET A 103 -11.45 -10.23 -2.43
N SER A 104 -12.55 -10.00 -3.17
CA SER A 104 -13.83 -10.70 -2.94
C SER A 104 -13.69 -12.20 -3.14
N VAL A 105 -13.12 -12.61 -4.28
CA VAL A 105 -12.91 -14.03 -4.59
C VAL A 105 -12.01 -14.70 -3.54
N LEU A 106 -10.96 -14.02 -3.10
CA LEU A 106 -10.11 -14.52 -2.01
C LEU A 106 -10.89 -14.65 -0.69
N SER A 107 -11.64 -13.63 -0.30
CA SER A 107 -12.43 -13.62 0.94
C SER A 107 -13.48 -14.73 0.95
N GLU A 108 -14.18 -14.96 -0.16
CA GLU A 108 -15.16 -16.05 -0.33
C GLU A 108 -14.50 -17.44 -0.22
N ASN A 109 -13.22 -17.54 -0.58
CA ASN A 109 -12.45 -18.77 -0.52
C ASN A 109 -11.50 -18.83 0.71
N ALA A 110 -11.63 -17.91 1.66
CA ALA A 110 -10.67 -17.77 2.77
C ALA A 110 -10.51 -19.06 3.58
N GLN A 111 -11.60 -19.81 3.78
CA GLN A 111 -11.55 -21.09 4.47
C GLN A 111 -10.70 -22.13 3.71
N TRP A 112 -10.77 -22.16 2.38
CA TRP A 112 -9.94 -23.09 1.60
C TRP A 112 -8.45 -22.84 1.82
N PHE A 113 -8.05 -21.56 1.87
CA PHE A 113 -6.67 -21.19 2.15
C PHE A 113 -6.27 -21.58 3.59
N GLU A 114 -7.13 -21.35 4.58
CA GLU A 114 -6.87 -21.80 5.96
C GLU A 114 -6.75 -23.32 6.09
N ASP A 115 -7.58 -24.08 5.37
CA ASP A 115 -7.56 -25.55 5.47
C ASP A 115 -6.32 -26.13 4.79
N ASN A 116 -5.87 -25.51 3.68
CA ASN A 116 -4.79 -26.01 2.81
C ASN A 116 -3.42 -25.34 3.06
N THR A 117 -3.27 -24.63 4.18
CA THR A 117 -2.01 -23.99 4.59
C THR A 117 -1.09 -24.98 5.32
N THR A 118 0.16 -24.59 5.53
CA THR A 118 1.17 -25.39 6.27
C THR A 118 1.12 -25.21 7.78
N LEU A 119 0.19 -24.39 8.29
CA LEU A 119 -0.02 -24.17 9.73
C LEU A 119 -0.31 -25.48 10.47
N MET A 120 -0.03 -25.49 11.77
CA MET A 120 -0.43 -26.59 12.66
C MET A 120 -1.95 -26.61 12.79
N GLU A 121 -2.55 -27.80 12.91
CA GLU A 121 -4.01 -27.93 13.02
C GLU A 121 -4.55 -27.16 14.24
N GLU A 122 -3.89 -27.24 15.40
CA GLU A 122 -4.25 -26.42 16.57
C GLU A 122 -4.16 -24.90 16.34
N HIS A 123 -3.36 -24.44 15.36
CA HIS A 123 -3.21 -23.02 15.04
C HIS A 123 -4.14 -22.55 13.92
N LYS A 124 -4.89 -23.45 13.27
CA LYS A 124 -5.88 -23.09 12.25
C LYS A 124 -7.22 -22.70 12.88
N LYS A 125 -7.90 -21.74 12.27
CA LYS A 125 -9.28 -21.39 12.61
C LYS A 125 -10.25 -22.38 11.99
N SER A 126 -11.23 -22.82 12.78
CA SER A 126 -12.34 -23.64 12.29
C SER A 126 -13.29 -22.88 11.37
N LYS A 127 -13.32 -21.55 11.47
CA LYS A 127 -14.05 -20.66 10.57
C LYS A 127 -13.26 -19.36 10.37
N VAL A 128 -12.87 -19.10 9.13
CA VAL A 128 -12.23 -17.84 8.70
C VAL A 128 -13.24 -16.99 7.96
N VAL A 129 -13.22 -15.70 8.28
CA VAL A 129 -13.87 -14.66 7.48
C VAL A 129 -12.74 -13.81 6.92
N GLY A 130 -12.71 -13.63 5.60
CA GLY A 130 -11.71 -12.77 4.96
C GLY A 130 -11.79 -11.34 5.50
N VAL A 131 -10.65 -10.66 5.54
CA VAL A 131 -10.60 -9.24 5.92
C VAL A 131 -11.02 -8.41 4.72
N SER A 132 -11.94 -7.46 4.94
CA SER A 132 -12.25 -6.44 3.94
C SER A 132 -11.14 -5.39 3.96
N TYR A 133 -10.40 -5.28 2.85
CA TYR A 133 -9.38 -4.27 2.65
C TYR A 133 -9.78 -3.37 1.48
N LYS A 134 -9.84 -2.05 1.69
CA LYS A 134 -10.26 -1.11 0.65
C LYS A 134 -9.04 -0.50 -0.05
N THR A 135 -8.84 -0.91 -1.30
CA THR A 135 -7.86 -0.30 -2.21
C THR A 135 -8.60 0.60 -3.20
N VAL A 136 -8.07 1.80 -3.42
CA VAL A 136 -8.65 2.79 -4.31
C VAL A 136 -7.60 3.31 -5.31
N ASN A 137 -8.07 3.76 -6.46
CA ASN A 137 -7.31 4.53 -7.42
C ASN A 137 -7.56 6.03 -7.18
N VAL A 138 -6.47 6.78 -7.08
CA VAL A 138 -6.51 8.24 -7.04
C VAL A 138 -6.83 8.80 -8.42
N ALA A 139 -7.89 9.59 -8.53
CA ALA A 139 -8.28 10.28 -9.76
C ALA A 139 -7.68 11.69 -9.87
N GLY A 140 -7.40 12.32 -8.73
CA GLY A 140 -6.75 13.63 -8.65
C GLY A 140 -6.49 14.05 -7.21
N GLU A 141 -5.39 14.78 -7.01
CA GLU A 141 -4.93 15.29 -5.71
C GLU A 141 -4.65 16.79 -5.74
N ALA A 142 -4.84 17.46 -4.61
CA ALA A 142 -4.46 18.86 -4.43
C ALA A 142 -4.08 19.15 -2.97
N GLY A 143 -3.46 20.31 -2.72
CA GLY A 143 -3.01 20.69 -1.39
C GLY A 143 -1.85 19.83 -0.91
N ASP A 144 -1.86 19.45 0.37
CA ASP A 144 -0.78 18.69 1.02
C ASP A 144 -0.64 17.24 0.49
N ALA A 145 -1.58 16.79 -0.35
CA ALA A 145 -1.52 15.52 -1.07
C ALA A 145 -0.92 15.64 -2.49
N SER A 146 -0.46 16.81 -2.95
CA SER A 146 0.13 16.96 -4.30
C SER A 146 1.24 18.01 -4.34
N PRO A 147 2.38 17.76 -5.02
CA PRO A 147 2.71 16.56 -5.81
C PRO A 147 3.22 15.39 -4.96
N SER A 148 3.54 15.62 -3.68
CA SER A 148 3.92 14.56 -2.75
C SER A 148 2.68 14.05 -2.03
N THR A 149 2.39 12.75 -2.17
CA THR A 149 1.16 12.13 -1.65
C THR A 149 1.48 10.97 -0.71
N PRO A 150 0.63 10.69 0.29
CA PRO A 150 0.68 9.43 1.04
C PRO A 150 0.45 8.21 0.13
N ILE A 151 0.72 7.01 0.63
CA ILE A 151 0.36 5.75 -0.05
C ILE A 151 -0.91 5.11 0.54
N GLY A 152 -1.45 5.70 1.59
CA GLY A 152 -2.66 5.27 2.27
C GLY A 152 -3.07 6.29 3.33
N VAL A 153 -4.35 6.32 3.66
CA VAL A 153 -4.95 7.33 4.55
C VAL A 153 -5.91 6.67 5.54
N ASN A 154 -5.97 7.18 6.78
CA ASN A 154 -6.84 6.65 7.83
C ASN A 154 -7.55 7.76 8.61
N LEU A 155 -8.80 8.06 8.24
CA LEU A 155 -9.55 9.22 8.72
C LEU A 155 -10.92 8.84 9.31
N PRO A 156 -11.55 9.71 10.12
CA PRO A 156 -11.07 11.03 10.55
C PRO A 156 -10.04 10.95 11.69
N ASN A 157 -9.41 12.09 12.00
CA ASN A 157 -8.41 12.23 13.07
C ASN A 157 -9.03 12.34 14.48
N ALA A 158 -10.31 12.74 14.60
CA ALA A 158 -10.98 12.87 15.88
C ALA A 158 -11.18 11.50 16.56
N ASN A 159 -10.43 11.22 17.62
CA ASN A 159 -10.44 9.94 18.33
C ASN A 159 -11.83 9.51 18.82
N TRP A 160 -12.67 10.46 19.23
CA TRP A 160 -14.02 10.15 19.69
C TRP A 160 -14.90 9.63 18.53
N ILE A 161 -14.78 10.20 17.33
CA ILE A 161 -15.49 9.73 16.14
C ILE A 161 -15.00 8.33 15.78
N ARG A 162 -13.68 8.12 15.80
CA ARG A 162 -13.07 6.80 15.55
C ARG A 162 -13.61 5.73 16.50
N ALA A 163 -13.75 6.06 17.78
CA ALA A 163 -14.22 5.14 18.80
C ALA A 163 -15.74 4.90 18.75
N SER A 164 -16.54 5.92 18.44
CA SER A 164 -18.01 5.85 18.51
C SER A 164 -18.69 5.53 17.17
N VAL A 165 -18.05 5.87 16.05
CA VAL A 165 -18.61 5.73 14.69
C VAL A 165 -17.74 4.82 13.85
N GLY A 166 -16.42 5.00 13.89
CA GLY A 166 -15.45 4.23 13.12
C GLY A 166 -14.49 5.12 12.34
N SER A 167 -13.72 4.51 11.44
CA SER A 167 -12.76 5.17 10.56
C SER A 167 -12.75 4.51 9.19
N LYS A 168 -12.37 5.25 8.15
CA LYS A 168 -12.06 4.70 6.83
C LYS A 168 -10.56 4.65 6.66
N SER A 169 -10.03 3.46 6.40
CA SER A 169 -8.63 3.24 6.04
C SER A 169 -8.57 2.80 4.59
N VAL A 170 -7.83 3.54 3.77
CA VAL A 170 -7.73 3.30 2.33
C VAL A 170 -6.27 3.22 1.90
N SER A 171 -5.99 2.31 0.98
CA SER A 171 -4.70 2.19 0.31
C SER A 171 -4.79 2.81 -1.08
N LEU A 172 -3.88 3.73 -1.42
CA LEU A 172 -3.84 4.42 -2.70
C LEU A 172 -3.08 3.54 -3.70
N GLY A 173 -3.81 2.60 -4.33
CA GLY A 173 -3.26 1.49 -5.10
C GLY A 173 -2.43 1.95 -6.30
N ASN A 174 -2.97 2.85 -7.13
CA ASN A 174 -2.24 3.37 -8.29
C ASN A 174 -1.01 4.22 -7.90
N ILE A 175 -1.06 4.96 -6.79
CA ILE A 175 0.10 5.68 -6.26
C ILE A 175 1.19 4.71 -5.79
N LYS A 176 0.82 3.69 -5.00
CA LYS A 176 1.74 2.63 -4.54
C LYS A 176 2.36 1.89 -5.73
N ASN A 177 1.55 1.55 -6.73
CA ASN A 177 2.00 0.92 -7.96
C ASN A 177 2.95 1.82 -8.75
N ALA A 178 2.64 3.11 -8.88
CA ALA A 178 3.51 4.06 -9.53
C ALA A 178 4.84 4.22 -8.76
N TYR A 179 4.85 4.25 -7.43
CA TYR A 179 6.08 4.23 -6.63
C TYR A 179 6.94 2.98 -6.87
N ASN A 180 6.32 1.79 -6.84
CA ASN A 180 7.01 0.53 -7.07
C ASN A 180 7.64 0.49 -8.48
N ASN A 181 6.95 1.07 -9.47
CA ASN A 181 7.36 1.07 -10.88
C ASN A 181 8.12 2.33 -11.31
N ALA A 182 8.26 3.36 -10.45
CA ALA A 182 8.99 4.60 -10.75
C ALA A 182 10.52 4.42 -10.81
N GLY A 183 11.01 3.21 -10.54
CA GLY A 183 12.38 2.85 -10.90
C GLY A 183 12.55 2.97 -12.42
N SER A 184 13.59 3.68 -12.88
CA SER A 184 13.95 3.59 -14.30
C SER A 184 14.10 2.12 -14.67
N SER A 185 13.61 1.68 -15.84
CA SER A 185 13.88 0.32 -16.37
C SER A 185 15.37 -0.04 -16.30
N GLY A 186 16.26 0.96 -16.41
CA GLY A 186 17.69 0.81 -16.18
C GLY A 186 18.09 0.35 -14.77
N ARG A 187 17.35 0.71 -13.72
CA ARG A 187 17.58 0.24 -12.34
C ARG A 187 17.16 -1.22 -12.21
N LEU A 188 15.99 -1.58 -12.71
CA LEU A 188 15.56 -2.97 -12.76
C LEU A 188 16.63 -3.82 -13.49
N LYS A 189 17.00 -3.41 -14.71
CA LYS A 189 18.02 -4.09 -15.53
C LYS A 189 19.41 -4.17 -14.87
N GLU A 190 19.72 -3.30 -13.92
CA GLU A 190 20.98 -3.36 -13.17
C GLU A 190 20.98 -4.40 -12.06
N PHE A 191 19.83 -4.72 -11.47
CA PHE A 191 19.72 -5.58 -10.29
C PHE A 191 19.09 -6.95 -10.54
N VAL A 192 18.40 -7.16 -11.68
CA VAL A 192 18.03 -8.49 -12.19
C VAL A 192 19.28 -9.31 -12.52
N ASN A 193 19.20 -10.63 -12.35
CA ASN A 193 20.27 -11.57 -12.69
C ASN A 193 20.44 -11.74 -14.22
N ASP A 194 19.33 -11.80 -14.95
CA ASP A 194 19.27 -12.11 -16.37
C ASP A 194 18.05 -11.49 -17.07
N GLU A 195 17.94 -11.75 -18.38
CA GLU A 195 16.85 -11.21 -19.21
C GLU A 195 15.52 -11.95 -18.98
N GLU A 196 15.52 -13.20 -18.50
CA GLU A 196 14.26 -13.90 -18.18
C GLU A 196 13.58 -13.23 -16.99
N GLU A 197 14.32 -12.95 -15.91
CA GLU A 197 13.82 -12.20 -14.76
C GLU A 197 13.33 -10.80 -15.16
N TYR A 198 14.08 -10.13 -16.05
CA TYR A 198 13.72 -8.79 -16.54
C TYR A 198 12.38 -8.78 -17.29
N GLU A 199 12.20 -9.70 -18.24
CA GLU A 199 10.95 -9.79 -19.03
C GLU A 199 9.77 -10.26 -18.18
N LEU A 200 10.00 -11.18 -17.23
CA LEU A 200 8.97 -11.59 -16.27
C LEU A 200 8.50 -10.42 -15.41
N GLU A 201 9.40 -9.59 -14.91
CA GLU A 201 9.04 -8.41 -14.14
C GLU A 201 8.25 -7.40 -14.99
N LEU A 202 8.70 -7.12 -16.22
CA LEU A 202 8.00 -6.19 -17.12
C LEU A 202 6.58 -6.66 -17.44
N GLN A 203 6.40 -7.96 -17.65
CA GLN A 203 5.12 -8.52 -18.06
C GLN A 203 4.17 -8.79 -16.89
N TYR A 204 4.70 -9.26 -15.74
CA TYR A 204 3.89 -9.79 -14.65
C TYR A 204 4.14 -9.12 -13.30
N GLY A 205 5.18 -8.30 -13.12
CA GLY A 205 5.56 -7.71 -11.83
C GLY A 205 4.43 -6.93 -11.16
N ALA A 206 3.74 -6.06 -11.90
CA ALA A 206 2.60 -5.31 -11.36
C ALA A 206 1.42 -6.21 -10.95
N LEU A 207 1.14 -7.27 -11.72
CA LEU A 207 0.11 -8.25 -11.38
C LEU A 207 0.52 -9.09 -10.15
N ALA A 208 1.80 -9.47 -10.07
CA ALA A 208 2.39 -10.19 -8.95
C ALA A 208 2.33 -9.37 -7.65
N ASP A 209 2.69 -8.09 -7.68
CA ASP A 209 2.58 -7.15 -6.55
C ASP A 209 1.14 -7.03 -6.05
N ASN A 210 0.20 -6.88 -6.98
CA ASN A 210 -1.23 -6.80 -6.68
C ASN A 210 -1.74 -8.10 -6.05
N MET A 211 -1.38 -9.26 -6.60
CA MET A 211 -1.79 -10.56 -6.07
C MET A 211 -1.16 -10.86 -4.71
N HIS A 212 0.13 -10.55 -4.53
CA HIS A 212 0.79 -10.67 -3.24
C HIS A 212 0.11 -9.79 -2.19
N THR A 213 -0.17 -8.52 -2.51
CA THR A 213 -0.89 -7.60 -1.62
C THR A 213 -2.28 -8.14 -1.28
N ALA A 214 -3.06 -8.59 -2.26
CA ALA A 214 -4.39 -9.14 -2.02
C ALA A 214 -4.36 -10.37 -1.10
N LEU A 215 -3.42 -11.30 -1.32
CA LEU A 215 -3.24 -12.47 -0.47
C LEU A 215 -2.78 -12.08 0.95
N HIS A 216 -1.84 -11.14 1.07
CA HIS A 216 -1.33 -10.65 2.36
C HIS A 216 -2.47 -10.04 3.20
N GLU A 217 -3.23 -9.11 2.63
CA GLU A 217 -4.24 -8.34 3.35
C GLU A 217 -5.49 -9.17 3.67
N VAL A 218 -5.99 -9.96 2.71
CA VAL A 218 -7.27 -10.67 2.84
C VAL A 218 -7.13 -12.02 3.53
N ILE A 219 -6.06 -12.76 3.20
CA ILE A 219 -5.84 -14.13 3.71
C ILE A 219 -4.77 -14.12 4.79
N GLY A 220 -3.64 -13.45 4.55
CA GLY A 220 -2.49 -13.37 5.44
C GLY A 220 -2.92 -12.97 6.83
N HIS A 221 -3.39 -11.73 7.03
CA HIS A 221 -3.85 -11.26 8.35
C HIS A 221 -5.08 -11.98 8.91
N ALA A 222 -5.93 -12.56 8.06
CA ALA A 222 -7.11 -13.30 8.50
C ALA A 222 -6.79 -14.70 9.06
N SER A 223 -5.71 -15.33 8.58
CA SER A 223 -5.39 -16.72 8.88
C SER A 223 -4.85 -16.93 10.30
N GLY A 224 -5.06 -18.14 10.83
CA GLY A 224 -4.44 -18.61 12.06
C GLY A 224 -4.99 -17.98 13.34
N GLN A 225 -4.80 -18.67 14.46
CA GLN A 225 -5.28 -18.27 15.78
C GLN A 225 -4.23 -18.46 16.88
N LEU A 226 -4.40 -17.73 17.98
CA LEU A 226 -3.60 -17.94 19.20
C LEU A 226 -4.09 -19.18 19.94
N MET A 227 -3.20 -19.83 20.69
CA MET A 227 -3.58 -20.90 21.59
C MET A 227 -4.36 -20.35 22.79
N PRO A 228 -5.30 -21.13 23.37
CA PRO A 228 -6.01 -20.72 24.58
C PRO A 228 -5.05 -20.34 25.72
N GLY A 229 -5.25 -19.16 26.31
CA GLY A 229 -4.44 -18.67 27.42
C GLY A 229 -3.13 -17.97 27.02
N VAL A 230 -2.81 -17.89 25.73
CA VAL A 230 -1.68 -17.08 25.24
C VAL A 230 -2.11 -15.62 25.10
N GLY A 231 -1.29 -14.71 25.64
CA GLY A 231 -1.52 -13.26 25.53
C GLY A 231 -1.45 -12.77 24.08
N THR A 232 -1.95 -11.56 23.84
CA THR A 232 -1.87 -10.93 22.52
C THR A 232 -0.40 -10.79 22.07
N PRO A 233 -0.12 -10.73 20.76
CA PRO A 233 1.24 -10.49 20.26
C PRO A 233 1.92 -9.23 20.82
N SER A 234 1.13 -8.23 21.26
CA SER A 234 1.67 -7.03 21.94
C SER A 234 2.26 -7.35 23.31
N GLU A 235 1.65 -8.30 24.03
CA GLU A 235 2.10 -8.75 25.34
C GLU A 235 3.24 -9.77 25.23
N THR A 236 3.14 -10.69 24.26
CA THR A 236 4.07 -11.82 24.12
C THR A 236 5.29 -11.48 23.28
N LEU A 237 5.12 -10.93 22.08
CA LEU A 237 6.21 -10.66 21.13
C LEU A 237 6.79 -9.24 21.25
N LYS A 238 6.09 -8.32 21.93
CA LYS A 238 6.55 -6.97 22.26
C LYS A 238 7.10 -6.22 21.04
N THR A 239 8.37 -5.85 21.06
CA THR A 239 9.07 -5.11 19.98
C THR A 239 9.09 -5.88 18.66
N TYR A 240 9.02 -7.21 18.67
CA TYR A 240 9.02 -8.04 17.46
C TYR A 240 7.63 -8.25 16.86
N ARG A 241 6.55 -7.82 17.53
CA ARG A 241 5.17 -8.04 17.08
C ARG A 241 4.95 -7.64 15.63
N SER A 242 5.29 -6.41 15.28
CA SER A 242 4.97 -5.86 13.95
C SER A 242 5.73 -6.60 12.85
N THR A 243 7.05 -6.78 13.00
CA THR A 243 7.85 -7.49 11.99
C THR A 243 7.41 -8.96 11.83
N MET A 244 7.05 -9.62 12.94
CA MET A 244 6.56 -11.01 12.90
C MET A 244 5.19 -11.13 12.26
N GLU A 245 4.26 -10.22 12.55
CA GLU A 245 2.92 -10.26 11.95
C GLU A 245 2.97 -10.03 10.44
N GLU A 246 3.73 -9.01 10.01
CA GLU A 246 3.87 -8.68 8.61
C GLU A 246 4.58 -9.78 7.82
N GLY A 247 5.69 -10.33 8.33
CA GLY A 247 6.39 -11.40 7.63
C GLY A 247 5.60 -12.70 7.60
N ARG A 248 4.75 -12.98 8.60
CA ARG A 248 3.82 -14.11 8.55
C ARG A 248 2.76 -13.92 7.46
N ALA A 249 2.20 -12.72 7.31
CA ALA A 249 1.25 -12.41 6.25
C ALA A 249 1.92 -12.47 4.86
N ASP A 250 3.15 -11.94 4.70
CA ASP A 250 3.97 -12.09 3.50
C ASP A 250 4.24 -13.57 3.16
N LEU A 251 4.63 -14.38 4.14
CA LEU A 251 4.89 -15.80 3.92
C LEU A 251 3.65 -16.57 3.44
N LEU A 252 2.47 -16.21 3.95
CA LEU A 252 1.22 -16.76 3.45
C LEU A 252 1.00 -16.34 1.99
N ALA A 253 1.17 -15.06 1.69
CA ALA A 253 1.04 -14.54 0.34
C ALA A 253 2.01 -15.22 -0.63
N LEU A 254 3.29 -15.31 -0.28
CA LEU A 254 4.31 -16.02 -1.05
C LEU A 254 3.96 -17.50 -1.24
N TYR A 255 3.49 -18.20 -0.21
CA TYR A 255 3.13 -19.61 -0.35
C TYR A 255 1.97 -19.85 -1.34
N TYR A 256 1.04 -18.90 -1.49
CA TYR A 256 -0.12 -19.02 -2.38
C TYR A 256 0.00 -18.29 -3.71
N VAL A 257 0.86 -17.29 -3.86
CA VAL A 257 1.04 -16.57 -5.13
C VAL A 257 1.64 -17.50 -6.20
N TYR A 258 2.45 -18.49 -5.80
CA TYR A 258 2.94 -19.57 -6.66
C TYR A 258 2.13 -20.87 -6.44
N ASN A 259 0.80 -20.81 -6.58
CA ASN A 259 -0.09 -21.96 -6.47
C ASN A 259 -1.17 -21.94 -7.58
N SER A 260 -1.51 -23.09 -8.17
CA SER A 260 -2.51 -23.15 -9.25
C SER A 260 -3.89 -22.63 -8.84
N LYS A 261 -4.22 -22.64 -7.55
CA LYS A 261 -5.51 -22.20 -7.04
C LYS A 261 -5.84 -20.77 -7.44
N ILE A 262 -4.87 -19.85 -7.49
CA ILE A 262 -5.16 -18.45 -7.87
C ILE A 262 -5.61 -18.35 -9.34
N GLN A 263 -5.13 -19.24 -10.21
CA GLN A 263 -5.61 -19.34 -11.59
C GLN A 263 -6.93 -20.11 -11.68
N GLU A 264 -7.11 -21.18 -10.91
CA GLU A 264 -8.40 -21.92 -10.83
C GLU A 264 -9.55 -21.01 -10.36
N LEU A 265 -9.25 -20.00 -9.53
CA LEU A 265 -10.19 -18.98 -9.06
C LEU A 265 -10.37 -17.82 -10.06
N GLY A 266 -9.71 -17.83 -11.21
CA GLY A 266 -9.80 -16.76 -12.22
C GLY A 266 -9.19 -15.43 -11.81
N LEU A 267 -8.18 -15.46 -10.91
CA LEU A 267 -7.48 -14.26 -10.46
C LEU A 267 -6.32 -13.88 -11.39
N VAL A 268 -5.74 -14.86 -12.06
CA VAL A 268 -4.64 -14.74 -13.02
C VAL A 268 -4.74 -15.79 -14.13
N ASP A 269 -4.13 -15.52 -15.28
CA ASP A 269 -4.12 -16.45 -16.43
C ASP A 269 -2.92 -17.42 -16.44
N ASP A 270 -1.78 -17.00 -15.86
CA ASP A 270 -0.56 -17.80 -15.71
C ASP A 270 -0.02 -17.66 -14.29
N TRP A 271 -0.47 -18.54 -13.38
CA TRP A 271 -0.03 -18.51 -11.99
C TRP A 271 1.48 -18.76 -11.83
N LYS A 272 2.11 -19.48 -12.75
CA LYS A 272 3.55 -19.79 -12.66
C LYS A 272 4.36 -18.54 -12.98
N ALA A 273 4.07 -17.87 -14.08
CA ALA A 273 4.78 -16.65 -14.45
C ALA A 273 4.60 -15.55 -13.40
N VAL A 274 3.37 -15.36 -12.91
CA VAL A 274 3.06 -14.41 -11.83
C VAL A 274 3.81 -14.74 -10.54
N GLY A 275 3.78 -16.00 -10.10
CA GLY A 275 4.46 -16.37 -8.86
C GLY A 275 5.99 -16.37 -8.99
N LYS A 276 6.56 -16.65 -10.17
CA LYS A 276 8.01 -16.45 -10.43
C LYS A 276 8.40 -14.99 -10.28
N ALA A 277 7.71 -14.09 -10.99
CA ALA A 277 7.96 -12.65 -10.90
C ALA A 277 7.82 -12.15 -9.44
N SER A 278 6.81 -12.63 -8.70
CA SER A 278 6.65 -12.33 -7.29
C SER A 278 7.86 -12.78 -6.44
N TYR A 279 8.34 -14.02 -6.65
CA TYR A 279 9.47 -14.56 -5.89
C TYR A 279 10.79 -13.85 -6.22
N ASP A 280 11.07 -13.62 -7.50
CA ASP A 280 12.27 -12.91 -7.94
C ASP A 280 12.29 -11.48 -7.36
N GLY A 281 11.18 -10.76 -7.51
CA GLY A 281 10.99 -9.43 -6.94
C GLY A 281 11.19 -9.42 -5.41
N TYR A 282 10.61 -10.38 -4.70
CA TYR A 282 10.71 -10.47 -3.24
C TYR A 282 12.14 -10.78 -2.77
N ILE A 283 12.80 -11.77 -3.35
CA ILE A 283 14.18 -12.14 -2.98
C ILE A 283 15.16 -11.01 -3.35
N ARG A 284 15.06 -10.44 -4.55
CA ARG A 284 15.88 -9.30 -4.97
C ARG A 284 15.66 -8.10 -4.05
N ASN A 285 14.43 -7.84 -3.60
CA ASN A 285 14.15 -6.77 -2.65
C ASN A 285 14.73 -7.05 -1.27
N GLY A 286 14.41 -8.20 -0.70
CA GLY A 286 14.80 -8.62 0.65
C GLY A 286 16.32 -8.73 0.83
N MET A 287 17.01 -9.29 -0.17
CA MET A 287 18.45 -9.52 -0.12
C MET A 287 19.28 -8.31 -0.58
N MET A 288 18.72 -7.40 -1.38
CA MET A 288 19.50 -6.34 -2.02
C MET A 288 18.80 -4.98 -2.12
N THR A 289 17.78 -4.84 -2.98
CA THR A 289 17.38 -3.50 -3.47
C THR A 289 16.73 -2.63 -2.40
N GLN A 290 16.21 -3.21 -1.32
CA GLN A 290 15.72 -2.42 -0.19
C GLN A 290 16.83 -1.63 0.53
N LEU A 291 18.08 -2.12 0.50
CA LEU A 291 19.23 -1.51 1.18
C LEU A 291 19.64 -0.17 0.56
N ILE A 292 19.15 0.15 -0.64
CA ILE A 292 19.32 1.46 -1.28
C ILE A 292 18.79 2.59 -0.36
N ARG A 293 17.82 2.29 0.52
CA ARG A 293 17.16 3.25 1.41
C ARG A 293 17.97 3.58 2.68
N LEU A 294 19.06 2.86 2.94
CA LEU A 294 19.86 2.99 4.17
C LEU A 294 21.15 3.77 3.90
N ASN A 295 21.62 4.52 4.91
CA ASN A 295 22.98 5.08 4.83
C ASN A 295 23.99 3.97 5.10
N LEU A 296 25.17 4.07 4.48
CA LEU A 296 26.23 3.10 4.70
C LEU A 296 26.63 3.06 6.20
N GLY A 297 26.65 1.87 6.77
CA GLY A 297 26.86 1.64 8.21
C GLY A 297 25.58 1.41 9.02
N ASP A 298 24.41 1.77 8.48
CA ASP A 298 23.12 1.54 9.15
C ASP A 298 22.71 0.07 9.06
N ASP A 299 21.99 -0.39 10.08
CA ASP A 299 21.25 -1.67 10.09
C ASP A 299 19.78 -1.45 9.71
N VAL A 300 19.03 -2.53 9.48
CA VAL A 300 17.60 -2.41 9.16
C VAL A 300 16.77 -2.14 10.42
N GLU A 301 16.00 -1.05 10.43
CA GLU A 301 15.14 -0.68 11.55
C GLU A 301 13.63 -0.87 11.27
N GLN A 302 13.18 -0.49 10.08
CA GLN A 302 11.76 -0.47 9.74
C GLN A 302 11.18 -1.89 9.65
N ALA A 303 10.04 -2.14 10.30
CA ALA A 303 9.48 -3.48 10.48
C ALA A 303 9.21 -4.25 9.17
N HIS A 304 8.74 -3.57 8.12
CA HIS A 304 8.50 -4.20 6.82
C HIS A 304 9.80 -4.52 6.05
N MET A 305 10.85 -3.72 6.23
CA MET A 305 12.18 -4.03 5.71
C MET A 305 12.81 -5.20 6.45
N ARG A 306 12.67 -5.23 7.78
CA ARG A 306 13.13 -6.33 8.63
C ARG A 306 12.50 -7.64 8.19
N ASN A 307 11.18 -7.67 7.95
CA ASN A 307 10.52 -8.90 7.56
C ASN A 307 10.94 -9.45 6.20
N ARG A 308 11.02 -8.59 5.19
CA ARG A 308 11.45 -8.99 3.85
C ARG A 308 12.86 -9.55 3.88
N LYS A 309 13.71 -8.94 4.72
CA LYS A 309 15.07 -9.41 4.95
C LYS A 309 15.11 -10.76 5.65
N TRP A 310 14.46 -10.93 6.81
CA TRP A 310 14.55 -12.21 7.54
C TRP A 310 13.87 -13.36 6.78
N VAL A 311 12.78 -13.10 6.05
CA VAL A 311 12.17 -14.10 5.15
C VAL A 311 13.18 -14.55 4.10
N SER A 312 13.77 -13.60 3.37
CA SER A 312 14.68 -13.88 2.27
C SER A 312 15.99 -14.56 2.72
N GLU A 313 16.61 -14.07 3.79
CA GLU A 313 17.85 -14.67 4.29
C GLU A 313 17.62 -16.04 4.92
N TRP A 314 16.49 -16.26 5.58
CA TRP A 314 16.18 -17.57 6.16
C TRP A 314 16.01 -18.61 5.06
N VAL A 315 15.23 -18.32 4.00
CA VAL A 315 15.03 -19.28 2.90
C VAL A 315 16.30 -19.46 2.08
N TYR A 316 17.10 -18.41 1.87
CA TYR A 316 18.42 -18.52 1.25
C TYR A 316 19.31 -19.48 2.05
N LYS A 317 19.48 -19.25 3.36
CA LYS A 317 20.33 -20.09 4.23
C LYS A 317 19.85 -21.54 4.29
N ASN A 318 18.54 -21.77 4.41
CA ASN A 318 17.97 -23.12 4.48
C ASN A 318 17.87 -23.81 3.11
N GLY A 319 18.01 -23.07 2.02
CA GLY A 319 18.06 -23.59 0.65
C GLY A 319 19.46 -23.89 0.12
N LEU A 320 20.52 -23.49 0.82
CA LEU A 320 21.92 -23.61 0.36
C LEU A 320 22.32 -25.03 -0.05
N LYS A 321 21.90 -26.04 0.71
CA LYS A 321 22.27 -27.45 0.43
C LYS A 321 21.75 -27.93 -0.92
N ASP A 322 20.57 -27.46 -1.32
CA ASP A 322 19.90 -27.85 -2.56
C ASP A 322 20.07 -26.79 -3.66
N ASN A 323 20.91 -25.77 -3.43
CA ASN A 323 21.13 -24.61 -4.29
C ASN A 323 19.84 -23.93 -4.76
N VAL A 324 18.84 -23.79 -3.86
CA VAL A 324 17.50 -23.24 -4.21
C VAL A 324 17.60 -21.80 -4.68
N ILE A 325 18.39 -20.99 -3.98
CA ILE A 325 18.73 -19.61 -4.34
C ILE A 325 20.25 -19.52 -4.39
N GLU A 326 20.78 -19.01 -5.48
CA GLU A 326 22.22 -18.86 -5.71
C GLU A 326 22.64 -17.40 -5.67
N LYS A 327 23.68 -17.09 -4.88
CA LYS A 327 24.35 -15.78 -4.89
C LYS A 327 25.42 -15.78 -5.96
N ILE A 328 25.18 -15.05 -7.05
CA ILE A 328 26.07 -14.97 -8.21
C ILE A 328 26.91 -13.70 -8.11
N SER A 329 28.20 -13.80 -8.42
CA SER A 329 29.07 -12.65 -8.63
C SER A 329 29.49 -12.57 -10.09
N ARG A 330 29.11 -11.49 -10.79
CA ARG A 330 29.45 -11.24 -12.20
C ARG A 330 30.02 -9.84 -12.31
N ASP A 331 31.24 -9.70 -12.82
CA ASP A 331 31.94 -8.42 -12.99
C ASP A 331 31.99 -7.54 -11.73
N GLY A 332 32.18 -8.17 -10.56
CA GLY A 332 32.22 -7.48 -9.26
C GLY A 332 30.85 -6.98 -8.79
N LYS A 333 29.76 -7.50 -9.35
CA LYS A 333 28.39 -7.24 -8.92
C LYS A 333 27.71 -8.50 -8.43
N THR A 334 26.98 -8.38 -7.34
CA THR A 334 26.19 -9.45 -6.74
C THR A 334 24.80 -9.52 -7.38
N TYR A 335 24.32 -10.74 -7.63
CA TYR A 335 22.97 -11.06 -8.07
C TYR A 335 22.45 -12.27 -7.28
N PHE A 336 21.13 -12.44 -7.23
CA PHE A 336 20.50 -13.64 -6.69
C PHE A 336 19.66 -14.29 -7.77
N ASN A 337 19.84 -15.60 -7.97
CA ASN A 337 19.07 -16.38 -8.92
C ASN A 337 18.28 -17.47 -8.20
N ILE A 338 17.01 -17.64 -8.55
CA ILE A 338 16.17 -18.72 -8.01
C ILE A 338 16.27 -19.92 -8.96
N ASN A 339 16.95 -20.97 -8.53
CA ASN A 339 17.13 -22.19 -9.34
C ASN A 339 15.93 -23.14 -9.23
N ASP A 340 15.18 -23.10 -8.13
CA ASP A 340 14.08 -24.04 -7.86
C ASP A 340 12.93 -23.36 -7.10
N TYR A 341 11.96 -22.82 -7.87
CA TYR A 341 10.79 -22.12 -7.33
C TYR A 341 9.87 -23.04 -6.52
N ASP A 342 9.77 -24.32 -6.88
CA ASP A 342 8.96 -25.30 -6.16
C ASP A 342 9.54 -25.58 -4.77
N LYS A 343 10.86 -25.79 -4.67
CA LYS A 343 11.54 -25.91 -3.37
C LYS A 343 11.49 -24.62 -2.57
N LEU A 344 11.60 -23.46 -3.22
CA LEU A 344 11.48 -22.19 -2.53
C LEU A 344 10.10 -22.03 -1.90
N ARG A 345 9.02 -22.40 -2.61
CA ARG A 345 7.67 -22.46 -2.05
C ARG A 345 7.58 -23.36 -0.82
N VAL A 346 8.24 -24.52 -0.84
CA VAL A 346 8.30 -25.42 0.34
C VAL A 346 9.02 -24.75 1.51
N LEU A 347 10.10 -24.02 1.27
CA LEU A 347 10.81 -23.26 2.31
C LEU A 347 9.94 -22.14 2.90
N PHE A 348 9.22 -21.38 2.07
CA PHE A 348 8.24 -20.41 2.55
C PHE A 348 7.17 -21.08 3.41
N GLY A 349 6.62 -22.22 2.99
CA GLY A 349 5.65 -22.98 3.77
C GLY A 349 6.20 -23.46 5.13
N LYS A 350 7.47 -23.87 5.20
CA LYS A 350 8.12 -24.25 6.46
C LYS A 350 8.29 -23.05 7.39
N LEU A 351 8.72 -21.91 6.86
CA LEU A 351 8.88 -20.70 7.66
C LEU A 351 7.53 -20.11 8.08
N LEU A 352 6.50 -20.20 7.24
CA LEU A 352 5.11 -19.83 7.59
C LEU A 352 4.60 -20.63 8.78
N ARG A 353 4.84 -21.95 8.78
CA ARG A 353 4.47 -22.83 9.88
C ARG A 353 5.16 -22.42 11.18
N GLU A 354 6.46 -22.14 11.14
CA GLU A 354 7.22 -21.74 12.33
C GLU A 354 6.84 -20.35 12.83
N THR A 355 6.67 -19.37 11.93
CA THR A 355 6.27 -18.01 12.31
C THR A 355 4.86 -17.97 12.90
N GLN A 356 3.94 -18.81 12.39
CA GLN A 356 2.64 -19.00 13.04
C GLN A 356 2.77 -19.65 14.41
N ARG A 357 3.61 -20.68 14.58
CA ARG A 357 3.85 -21.31 15.90
C ARG A 357 4.33 -20.27 16.90
N ILE A 358 5.34 -19.48 16.53
CA ILE A 358 5.89 -18.40 17.34
C ILE A 358 4.79 -17.43 17.78
N LYS A 359 3.92 -17.00 16.86
CA LYS A 359 2.78 -16.14 17.16
C LYS A 359 1.78 -16.82 18.08
N SER A 360 1.36 -18.03 17.75
CA SER A 360 0.26 -18.75 18.43
C SER A 360 0.61 -19.18 19.83
N GLU A 361 1.89 -19.44 20.11
CA GLU A 361 2.41 -19.86 21.41
C GLU A 361 3.02 -18.69 22.21
N GLY A 362 3.22 -17.51 21.59
CA GLY A 362 3.81 -16.35 22.24
C GLY A 362 5.31 -16.48 22.51
N ASP A 363 6.04 -17.18 21.64
CA ASP A 363 7.46 -17.52 21.82
C ASP A 363 8.38 -16.34 21.47
N TYR A 364 8.58 -15.45 22.45
CA TYR A 364 9.44 -14.27 22.30
C TYR A 364 10.88 -14.63 21.88
N ASP A 365 11.46 -15.66 22.48
CA ASP A 365 12.86 -16.02 22.25
C ASP A 365 13.09 -16.53 20.82
N ALA A 366 12.13 -17.28 20.27
CA ALA A 366 12.18 -17.69 18.86
C ALA A 366 11.96 -16.51 17.90
N ALA A 367 11.05 -15.58 18.24
CA ALA A 367 10.87 -14.34 17.47
C ALA A 367 12.17 -13.52 17.44
N GLU A 368 12.82 -13.34 18.59
CA GLU A 368 14.10 -12.65 18.71
C GLU A 368 15.18 -13.31 17.86
N LYS A 369 15.34 -14.64 17.98
CA LYS A 369 16.35 -15.38 17.21
C LYS A 369 16.13 -15.26 15.70
N LEU A 370 14.89 -15.27 15.24
CA LEU A 370 14.57 -15.12 13.82
C LEU A 370 14.84 -13.68 13.35
N VAL A 371 14.34 -12.68 14.07
CA VAL A 371 14.45 -11.28 13.66
C VAL A 371 15.89 -10.78 13.79
N GLU A 372 16.55 -10.99 14.92
CA GLU A 372 17.93 -10.52 15.12
C GLU A 372 18.94 -11.34 14.31
N GLY A 373 18.64 -12.62 14.07
CA GLY A 373 19.51 -13.53 13.31
C GLY A 373 19.52 -13.28 11.80
N PHE A 374 18.44 -12.71 11.24
CA PHE A 374 18.26 -12.60 9.79
C PHE A 374 17.70 -11.24 9.32
N GLY A 375 17.03 -10.49 10.18
CA GLY A 375 16.23 -9.31 9.81
C GLY A 375 16.89 -7.96 10.08
N VAL A 376 17.96 -7.91 10.86
CA VAL A 376 18.57 -6.64 11.32
C VAL A 376 19.90 -6.34 10.64
N LYS A 377 20.88 -7.24 10.77
CA LYS A 377 22.27 -6.96 10.37
C LYS A 377 22.44 -6.88 8.86
N VAL A 378 23.07 -5.82 8.38
CA VAL A 378 23.38 -5.60 6.97
C VAL A 378 24.82 -6.00 6.65
N ASP A 379 25.02 -6.79 5.59
CA ASP A 379 26.33 -7.02 4.97
C ASP A 379 26.81 -5.70 4.35
N GLN A 380 27.74 -5.03 5.03
CA GLN A 380 28.19 -3.68 4.66
C GLN A 380 28.99 -3.66 3.36
N ASP A 381 29.65 -4.77 2.98
CA ASP A 381 30.36 -4.86 1.70
C ASP A 381 29.34 -4.93 0.54
N LEU A 382 28.31 -5.76 0.69
CA LEU A 382 27.20 -5.82 -0.26
C LEU A 382 26.44 -4.48 -0.31
N HIS A 383 26.21 -3.83 0.83
CA HIS A 383 25.55 -2.53 0.89
C HIS A 383 26.33 -1.45 0.14
N ALA A 384 27.64 -1.37 0.36
CA ALA A 384 28.52 -0.45 -0.37
C ALA A 384 28.48 -0.70 -1.88
N GLU A 385 28.46 -1.97 -2.30
CA GLU A 385 28.30 -2.37 -3.70
C GLU A 385 26.96 -1.87 -4.28
N ILE A 386 25.85 -2.12 -3.57
CA ILE A 386 24.50 -1.71 -3.98
C ILE A 386 24.41 -0.19 -4.11
N LEU A 387 24.92 0.56 -3.13
CA LEU A 387 24.93 2.02 -3.18
C LEU A 387 25.79 2.52 -4.35
N LYS A 388 26.96 1.91 -4.61
CA LYS A 388 27.82 2.24 -5.74
C LYS A 388 27.11 2.00 -7.08
N ARG A 389 26.44 0.86 -7.24
CA ARG A 389 25.63 0.54 -8.43
C ARG A 389 24.47 1.52 -8.58
N ASN A 390 23.82 1.88 -7.49
CA ASN A 390 22.66 2.77 -7.51
C ASN A 390 23.03 4.24 -7.80
N LYS A 391 24.25 4.71 -7.50
CA LYS A 391 24.71 6.09 -7.78
C LYS A 391 24.53 6.55 -9.23
N LYS A 392 24.53 5.62 -10.20
CA LYS A 392 24.30 5.96 -11.61
C LYS A 392 22.83 6.31 -11.90
N PHE A 393 21.91 5.88 -11.04
CA PHE A 393 20.50 6.24 -11.09
C PHE A 393 20.30 7.46 -10.20
N LYS A 394 20.29 8.63 -10.81
CA LYS A 394 20.02 9.92 -10.14
C LYS A 394 18.55 10.09 -9.76
N GLY A 395 17.85 9.01 -9.40
CA GLY A 395 16.50 9.09 -8.88
C GLY A 395 16.53 9.94 -7.60
N ALA A 396 15.67 10.95 -7.52
CA ALA A 396 15.59 11.79 -6.34
C ALA A 396 15.18 10.96 -5.11
N ALA A 397 15.60 11.40 -3.93
CA ALA A 397 15.23 10.75 -2.66
C ALA A 397 13.72 10.86 -2.35
N TYR A 398 13.05 11.80 -3.00
CA TYR A 398 11.62 12.06 -2.90
C TYR A 398 11.02 11.95 -4.30
N SER A 399 9.84 11.33 -4.40
CA SER A 399 9.04 11.33 -5.62
C SER A 399 7.86 12.27 -5.45
N GLY A 400 7.33 12.73 -6.57
CA GLY A 400 6.03 13.38 -6.64
C GLY A 400 5.31 12.93 -7.91
N PHE A 401 4.00 13.16 -7.96
CA PHE A 401 3.14 12.77 -9.06
C PHE A 401 2.51 14.00 -9.68
N VAL A 402 2.37 13.94 -11.00
CA VAL A 402 1.51 14.86 -11.73
C VAL A 402 0.13 14.23 -11.87
N ASN A 403 -0.93 15.02 -11.68
CA ASN A 403 -2.29 14.55 -11.90
C ASN A 403 -2.58 14.32 -13.39
N PRO A 404 -3.54 13.46 -13.75
CA PRO A 404 -4.15 13.50 -15.07
C PRO A 404 -5.06 14.74 -15.23
N GLU A 405 -5.33 15.14 -16.48
CA GLU A 405 -6.41 16.06 -16.82
C GLU A 405 -7.69 15.27 -17.11
N LEU A 406 -8.77 15.58 -16.39
CA LEU A 406 -10.11 15.04 -16.62
C LEU A 406 -10.93 16.02 -17.45
N ILE A 407 -11.21 15.69 -18.71
CA ILE A 407 -11.82 16.60 -19.69
C ILE A 407 -13.24 16.14 -20.01
N PRO A 408 -14.27 16.92 -19.66
CA PRO A 408 -15.65 16.56 -19.96
C PRO A 408 -15.95 16.67 -21.46
N VAL A 409 -16.58 15.62 -21.99
CA VAL A 409 -17.05 15.54 -23.37
C VAL A 409 -18.57 15.66 -23.36
N TYR A 410 -19.08 16.61 -24.16
CA TYR A 410 -20.50 16.91 -24.25
C TYR A 410 -21.07 16.55 -25.62
N ASN A 411 -22.32 16.08 -25.68
CA ASN A 411 -23.05 15.94 -26.94
C ASN A 411 -23.55 17.30 -27.46
N GLU A 412 -24.25 17.30 -28.61
CA GLU A 412 -24.82 18.51 -29.22
C GLU A 412 -25.85 19.20 -28.31
N GLU A 413 -26.52 18.44 -27.43
CA GLU A 413 -27.48 18.94 -26.43
C GLU A 413 -26.83 19.48 -25.16
N LYS A 414 -25.48 19.50 -25.10
CA LYS A 414 -24.68 19.89 -23.92
C LYS A 414 -24.83 18.98 -22.70
N GLU A 415 -25.22 17.74 -22.92
CA GLU A 415 -25.23 16.69 -21.90
C GLU A 415 -23.85 16.06 -21.80
N LEU A 416 -23.38 15.81 -20.58
CA LEU A 416 -22.10 15.14 -20.34
C LEU A 416 -22.24 13.67 -20.73
N ILE A 417 -21.45 13.22 -21.71
CA ILE A 417 -21.50 11.84 -22.23
C ILE A 417 -20.24 11.04 -21.92
N ASP A 418 -19.11 11.71 -21.67
CA ASP A 418 -17.83 11.05 -21.37
C ASP A 418 -16.89 11.99 -20.60
N ILE A 419 -15.86 11.41 -19.98
CA ILE A 419 -14.73 12.11 -19.36
C ILE A 419 -13.45 11.55 -19.96
N GLU A 420 -12.81 12.31 -20.84
CA GLU A 420 -11.52 11.94 -21.41
C GLU A 420 -10.41 12.15 -20.36
N VAL A 421 -9.58 11.12 -20.14
CA VAL A 421 -8.42 11.18 -19.23
C VAL A 421 -7.14 11.40 -20.03
N LYS A 422 -6.47 12.55 -19.84
CA LYS A 422 -5.17 12.84 -20.47
C LYS A 422 -4.04 12.88 -19.45
N TYR A 423 -2.96 12.17 -19.74
CA TYR A 423 -1.75 12.23 -18.94
C TYR A 423 -0.90 13.42 -19.40
N VAL A 424 -0.57 14.31 -18.46
CA VAL A 424 0.23 15.50 -18.76
C VAL A 424 1.67 15.13 -19.09
N ASN A 425 2.31 15.95 -19.93
CA ASN A 425 3.65 15.68 -20.45
C ASN A 425 4.78 16.15 -19.53
N SER A 426 4.53 17.10 -18.62
CA SER A 426 5.52 17.52 -17.62
C SER A 426 4.89 18.19 -16.39
N PHE A 427 5.68 18.24 -15.31
CA PHE A 427 5.34 18.94 -14.06
C PHE A 427 5.18 20.45 -14.28
N GLU A 428 6.08 21.06 -15.05
CA GLU A 428 6.06 22.49 -15.35
C GLU A 428 4.79 22.88 -16.10
N TYR A 429 4.38 22.09 -17.09
CA TYR A 429 3.13 22.32 -17.81
C TYR A 429 1.94 22.31 -16.84
N GLN A 430 1.82 21.29 -15.99
CA GLN A 430 0.72 21.18 -15.04
C GLN A 430 0.70 22.34 -14.04
N MET A 431 1.84 22.70 -13.47
CA MET A 431 1.91 23.79 -12.50
C MET A 431 1.54 25.14 -13.12
N LEU A 432 1.99 25.43 -14.35
CA LEU A 432 1.59 26.64 -15.06
C LEU A 432 0.09 26.65 -15.36
N GLN A 433 -0.49 25.52 -15.76
CA GLN A 433 -1.95 25.42 -15.97
C GLN A 433 -2.73 25.62 -14.66
N TYR A 434 -2.25 25.09 -13.54
CA TYR A 434 -2.88 25.28 -12.25
C TYR A 434 -2.80 26.72 -11.76
N SER A 435 -1.65 27.38 -11.91
CA SER A 435 -1.50 28.80 -11.57
C SER A 435 -2.43 29.69 -12.39
N ASP A 436 -2.58 29.43 -13.69
CA ASP A 436 -3.44 30.22 -14.58
C ASP A 436 -4.93 29.99 -14.32
N ARG A 437 -5.35 28.73 -14.12
CA ARG A 437 -6.77 28.35 -14.08
C ARG A 437 -7.36 28.24 -12.66
N PHE A 438 -6.51 27.98 -11.66
CA PHE A 438 -6.92 27.70 -10.28
C PHE A 438 -6.19 28.58 -9.24
N GLY A 439 -5.39 29.57 -9.67
CA GLY A 439 -4.76 30.57 -8.82
C GLY A 439 -5.73 31.68 -8.40
N PHE A 440 -6.67 31.37 -7.49
CA PHE A 440 -7.71 32.31 -7.04
C PHE A 440 -7.29 33.22 -5.88
N LEU A 441 -6.04 33.19 -5.44
CA LEU A 441 -5.56 34.00 -4.33
C LEU A 441 -4.42 34.89 -4.83
N ASP A 442 -4.41 36.15 -4.38
CA ASP A 442 -3.38 37.15 -4.68
C ASP A 442 -2.02 36.87 -4.02
#